data_AF-A0A951CHE4-F1
#
_entry.id   AF-A0A951CHE4-F1
#
_cell.length_a   1.000
_cell.length_b   1.000
_cell.length_c   1.000
_cell.angle_alpha   90.00
_cell.angle_beta   90.00
_cell.angle_gamma   90.00
#
_symmetry.space_group_name_H-M   'P 1'
#
loop_
_entity.id
_entity.type
_entity.pdbx_description
1 polymer ?
#
loop_
_entity_poly.entity_id
_entity_poly.type
_entity_poly.pdbx_seq_one_letter_code
_entity_poly.pdbx_strand_id
1 'polypeptide(L)' 'MRAVAPVLAAGATFAVTTLAGLFAGLWLGDRMRAPIFAAAGLFVGLALGGYSAYRLLMRSI' A
#
# COMPACT_ATOMS: atom_id res chain seq x y z
N MET A 1 -2.08 24.92 9.68
CA MET A 1 -2.67 23.57 9.89
C MET A 1 -3.23 22.92 8.61
N ARG A 2 -3.46 23.64 7.49
CA ARG A 2 -4.10 23.07 6.28
C ARG A 2 -3.32 21.98 5.53
N ALA A 3 -2.00 21.87 5.72
CA ALA A 3 -1.16 20.86 5.05
C ALA A 3 -1.09 19.50 5.77
N VAL A 4 -1.54 19.40 7.03
CA VAL A 4 -1.39 18.16 7.83
C VAL A 4 -2.41 17.10 7.43
N ALA A 5 -3.65 17.52 7.10
CA ALA A 5 -4.72 16.64 6.69
C ALA A 5 -4.42 15.82 5.41
N PRO A 6 -3.94 16.40 4.29
CA PRO A 6 -3.63 15.63 3.09
C PRO A 6 -2.43 14.69 3.28
N VAL A 7 -1.43 15.08 4.09
CA VAL A 7 -0.28 14.23 4.39
C VAL A 7 -0.68 13.02 5.23
N LEU A 8 -1.53 13.21 6.25
CA LEU A 8 -2.07 12.10 7.03
C LEU A 8 -2.95 11.18 6.18
N ALA A 9 -3.77 11.73 5.30
CA ALA A 9 -4.61 10.93 4.39
C ALA A 9 -3.75 10.11 3.41
N ALA A 10 -2.70 10.72 2.84
CA ALA A 10 -1.76 10.02 1.97
C ALA A 10 -0.99 8.92 2.73
N GLY A 11 -0.50 9.21 3.93
CA GLY A 11 0.19 8.23 4.78
C GLY A 11 -0.70 7.06 5.21
N ALA A 12 -1.94 7.35 5.60
CA ALA A 12 -2.92 6.31 5.94
C ALA A 12 -3.28 5.45 4.73
N THR A 13 -3.48 6.06 3.57
CA THR A 13 -3.75 5.34 2.31
C THR A 13 -2.58 4.45 1.92
N PHE A 14 -1.35 4.97 2.03
CA PHE A 14 -0.13 4.20 1.80
C PHE A 14 -0.05 2.98 2.71
N ALA A 15 -0.19 3.18 4.02
CA ALA A 15 -0.08 2.13 5.01
C ALA A 15 -1.15 1.04 4.81
N VAL A 16 -2.41 1.45 4.62
CA VAL A 16 -3.53 0.52 4.41
C VAL A 16 -3.35 -0.28 3.12
N THR A 17 -2.95 0.36 2.03
CA THR A 17 -2.75 -0.32 0.74
C THR A 17 -1.58 -1.30 0.78
N THR A 18 -0.49 -0.91 1.45
CA THR A 18 0.69 -1.77 1.60
C THR A 18 0.38 -2.99 2.46
N LEU A 19 -0.30 -2.78 3.60
CA LEU A 19 -0.74 -3.86 4.46
C LEU A 19 -1.74 -4.78 3.75
N ALA A 20 -2.70 -4.23 3.01
CA ALA A 20 -3.65 -5.01 2.22
C ALA A 20 -2.94 -5.89 1.17
N GLY A 21 -1.95 -5.34 0.46
CA GLY A 21 -1.14 -6.10 -0.51
C GLY A 21 -0.32 -7.21 0.15
N LEU A 22 0.31 -6.94 1.30
CA LEU A 22 1.04 -7.94 2.07
C LEU A 22 0.13 -9.06 2.57
N PHE A 23 -1.02 -8.72 3.16
CA PHE A 23 -2.00 -9.71 3.63
C PHE A 23 -2.54 -10.56 2.48
N ALA A 24 -2.85 -9.94 1.34
CA ALA A 24 -3.28 -10.67 0.15
C ALA A 24 -2.19 -11.63 -0.34
N GLY A 25 -0.93 -11.19 -0.36
CA GLY A 25 0.22 -12.01 -0.73
C GLY A 25 0.46 -13.18 0.23
N LEU A 26 0.35 -12.95 1.54
CA LEU A 26 0.46 -13.98 2.57
C LEU A 26 -0.67 -15.01 2.44
N TRP A 27 -1.91 -14.56 2.26
CA TRP A 27 -3.06 -15.45 2.08
C TRP A 27 -2.93 -16.32 0.83
N LEU A 28 -2.45 -15.74 -0.28
CA LEU A 28 -2.16 -16.49 -1.50
C LEU A 28 -0.98 -17.44 -1.33
N GLY A 29 0.07 -17.00 -0.63
CA GLY A 29 1.28 -17.76 -0.34
C GLY A 29 1.00 -19.01 0.49
N ASP A 30 0.16 -18.90 1.52
CA ASP A 30 -0.31 -20.03 2.32
C ASP A 30 -1.15 -21.00 1.49
N ARG A 31 -2.04 -20.47 0.64
CA ARG A 31 -2.92 -21.30 -0.20
C ARG A 31 -2.16 -22.06 -1.29
N MET A 32 -1.10 -21.48 -1.84
CA MET A 32 -0.28 -22.08 -2.90
C MET A 32 1.00 -22.74 -2.38
N ARG A 33 1.28 -22.70 -1.07
CA ARG A 33 2.55 -23.13 -0.44
C ARG A 33 3.79 -22.54 -1.12
N ALA A 34 3.67 -21.33 -1.63
CA ALA A 34 4.69 -20.66 -2.41
C ALA A 34 5.02 -19.31 -1.75
N PRO A 35 6.15 -19.20 -1.02
CA PRO A 35 6.48 -18.00 -0.24
C PRO A 35 6.72 -16.77 -1.12
N ILE A 36 6.94 -16.95 -2.42
CA ILE A 36 7.14 -15.87 -3.38
C ILE A 36 5.92 -14.97 -3.53
N PHE A 37 4.70 -15.47 -3.28
CA PHE A 37 3.49 -14.66 -3.35
C PHE A 37 3.39 -13.64 -2.23
N ALA A 38 3.98 -13.91 -1.05
CA ALA A 38 4.06 -12.94 0.04
C ALA A 38 4.95 -11.76 -0.34
N ALA A 39 6.12 -12.04 -0.93
CA ALA A 39 7.01 -11.02 -1.45
C ALA A 39 6.35 -10.22 -2.58
N ALA A 40 5.73 -10.90 -3.55
CA ALA A 40 5.02 -10.25 -4.65
C ALA A 40 3.89 -9.33 -4.14
N GLY A 41 3.07 -9.81 -3.19
CA GLY A 41 2.00 -9.01 -2.58
C GLY A 41 2.52 -7.78 -1.84
N LEU A 42 3.63 -7.90 -1.11
CA LEU A 42 4.30 -6.76 -0.48
C LEU A 42 4.72 -5.72 -1.53
N PHE A 43 5.47 -6.13 -2.56
CA PHE A 43 5.96 -5.20 -3.59
C PHE A 43 4.81 -4.53 -4.37
N VAL A 44 3.76 -5.28 -4.70
CA VAL A 44 2.56 -4.74 -5.34
C VAL A 44 1.84 -3.77 -4.42
N GLY A 45 1.66 -4.11 -3.15
CA GLY A 45 1.04 -3.24 -2.15
C GLY A 45 1.83 -1.94 -1.95
N LEU A 46 3.15 -2.01 -1.94
CA LEU A 46 4.04 -0.87 -1.77
C LEU A 46 4.04 0.04 -3.00
N ALA A 47 4.04 -0.54 -4.21
CA ALA A 47 3.93 0.22 -5.46
C ALA A 47 2.57 0.93 -5.57
N LEU A 48 1.46 0.23 -5.29
CA LEU A 48 0.11 0.79 -5.33
C LEU A 48 -0.13 1.81 -4.21
N GLY A 49 0.36 1.53 -3.01
CA GLY A 49 0.32 2.45 -1.87
C GLY A 49 1.10 3.72 -2.17
N GLY A 50 2.32 3.59 -2.69
CA GLY A 50 3.17 4.72 -3.07
C GLY A 50 2.52 5.57 -4.16
N TYR A 51 2.01 4.93 -5.21
CA TYR A 51 1.32 5.61 -6.31
C TYR A 51 0.06 6.34 -5.85
N SER A 52 -0.77 5.69 -5.02
CA SER A 52 -2.00 6.31 -4.51
C SER A 52 -1.71 7.49 -3.58
N ALA A 53 -0.74 7.37 -2.68
CA ALA A 53 -0.29 8.45 -1.81
C ALA A 53 0.32 9.62 -2.59
N TYR A 54 1.19 9.34 -3.56
CA TYR A 54 1.79 10.35 -4.45
C TYR A 54 0.71 11.10 -5.24
N ARG A 55 -0.26 10.39 -5.81
CA ARG A 55 -1.38 10.98 -6.54
C ARG A 55 -2.25 11.86 -5.63
N LEU A 56 -2.44 11.47 -4.37
CA LEU A 56 -3.20 12.25 -3.38
C LEU A 56 -2.47 13.54 -3.00
N LEU A 57 -1.15 13.45 -2.82
CA LEU A 57 -0.29 14.63 -2.58
C LEU A 57 -0.31 15.57 -3.79
N MET A 58 -0.16 15.05 -5.02
CA MET A 58 -0.18 15.87 -6.24
C MET A 58 -1.50 16.60 -6.48
N ARG A 59 -2.62 16.02 -6.02
CA ARG A 59 -3.96 16.64 -6.14
C ARG A 59 -4.23 17.69 -5.06
N SER A 60 -3.42 17.74 -4.01
CA SER A 60 -3.62 18.64 -2.87
C SER A 60 -2.65 19.83 -2.86
N ILE A 61 -1.69 19.85 -3.80
CA ILE A 61 -0.84 20.99 -4.16
C ILE A 61 -1.51 21.75 -5.29
#